data_AF-A0A2U2MXW8-F1
#
_entry.id   AF-A0A2U2MXW8-F1
#
_cell.length_a   1.000
_cell.length_b   1.000
_cell.length_c   1.000
_cell.angle_alpha   90.00
_cell.angle_beta   90.00
_cell.angle_gamma   90.00
#
_symmetry.space_group_name_H-M   'P 1'
#
loop_
_entity.id
_entity.type
_entity.pdbx_description
1 polymer ?
#
loop_
_entity_poly.entity_id
_entity_poly.type
_entity_poly.pdbx_seq_one_letter_code
_entity_poly.pdbx_strand_id
1 'polypeptide(L)'
;MFRHIVHGHFYNRQFAWPHNWRIPDELDAYALYQICRGLETATGKGIYRCFREQLVYSIIARQHEDGGWYHGEWTAEVECHTRLHVGGMHLLCGALEERECPVVRRALEKAAEFIAGLTDETAIGTWFLHDSLERSPQSMLLGPFRWRPSRVLGKSESNMLVLNTHLDTIIALERYARVTGDERYAGRLRSARGAAEALLRAQPLEAVYWLAYRLIDLTWKPPAVARRLPLPLRALKRITWRYLMPRMNQLRTRFPRLVMPTGFVDRAIALSGVSDPYQTVNLWDLVRYARLYPVADLNRVIKDAARYTQESDLRGYWAASRNKGHSLGFWMEALWHLCLDDPEPRYRAWLAEAVLLCDDTGYGLAPAVLGVNAEAIPPAERVPTPSPASEGLRVINLSRGFDLELIVVNVTKDDIPLAWETSPGGDLTWNGATWETVAYRGGEVLIPGRSWVRGRSVQGGGQQVDA
;
A
#
# COMPACT_ATOMS: atom_id res chain seq x y z
N MET A 1 8.67 -17.75 -4.38
CA MET A 1 10.09 -17.47 -4.04
C MET A 1 11.08 -17.85 -5.14
N PHE A 2 11.20 -19.12 -5.55
CA PHE A 2 12.20 -19.56 -6.56
C PHE A 2 12.11 -18.89 -7.95
N ARG A 3 10.99 -18.20 -8.26
CA ARG A 3 10.84 -17.40 -9.48
C ARG A 3 11.42 -15.98 -9.38
N HIS A 4 11.81 -15.54 -8.18
CA HIS A 4 12.35 -14.21 -7.92
C HIS A 4 13.87 -14.23 -7.67
N ILE A 5 14.43 -15.34 -7.18
CA ILE A 5 15.86 -15.43 -6.83
C ILE A 5 16.66 -15.86 -8.05
N VAL A 6 17.58 -15.00 -8.49
CA VAL A 6 18.56 -15.31 -9.55
C VAL A 6 19.92 -14.77 -9.10
N HIS A 7 20.95 -15.63 -9.06
CA HIS A 7 22.31 -15.28 -8.62
C HIS A 7 22.40 -14.54 -7.26
N GLY A 8 21.51 -14.87 -6.32
CA GLY A 8 21.48 -14.23 -5.01
C GLY A 8 20.81 -12.85 -4.99
N HIS A 9 20.23 -12.39 -6.10
CA HIS A 9 19.41 -11.18 -6.17
C HIS A 9 17.92 -11.51 -6.31
N PHE A 10 17.07 -10.62 -5.81
CA PHE A 10 15.61 -10.73 -5.92
C PHE A 10 15.08 -9.81 -7.00
N TYR A 11 14.47 -10.39 -8.02
CA TYR A 11 13.90 -9.70 -9.16
C TYR A 11 12.38 -9.65 -9.08
N ASN A 12 11.82 -8.55 -9.59
CA ASN A 12 10.40 -8.48 -9.90
C ASN A 12 10.06 -9.57 -10.93
N ARG A 13 8.88 -10.18 -10.78
CA ARG A 13 8.37 -11.17 -11.76
C ARG A 13 7.87 -10.54 -13.06
N GLN A 14 7.54 -9.25 -13.02
CA GLN A 14 7.07 -8.48 -14.14
C GLN A 14 8.26 -7.91 -14.91
N PHE A 15 8.06 -7.75 -16.22
CA PHE A 15 9.00 -7.00 -17.04
C PHE A 15 8.72 -5.52 -16.85
N ALA A 16 9.74 -4.79 -16.42
CA ALA A 16 9.66 -3.35 -16.23
C ALA A 16 9.61 -2.66 -17.59
N TRP A 17 8.56 -1.90 -17.83
CA TRP A 17 8.52 -0.93 -18.92
C TRP A 17 9.52 0.20 -18.60
N PRO A 18 10.25 0.80 -19.56
CA PRO A 18 10.09 0.68 -21.01
C PRO A 18 10.93 -0.42 -21.67
N HIS A 19 12.00 -0.88 -21.02
CA HIS A 19 12.97 -1.79 -21.61
C HIS A 19 12.50 -3.25 -21.68
N ASN A 20 11.42 -3.58 -20.96
CA ASN A 20 10.87 -4.93 -20.80
C ASN A 20 11.93 -5.93 -20.29
N TRP A 21 12.76 -5.52 -19.35
CA TRP A 21 13.68 -6.40 -18.61
C TRP A 21 13.23 -6.61 -17.16
N ARG A 22 13.82 -7.59 -16.49
CA ARG A 22 13.59 -7.80 -15.05
C ARG A 22 14.59 -6.97 -14.26
N ILE A 23 14.10 -6.25 -13.28
CA ILE A 23 14.92 -5.46 -12.36
C ILE A 23 14.93 -6.09 -10.97
N PRO A 24 16.02 -5.89 -10.20
CA PRO A 24 15.98 -6.09 -8.76
C PRO A 24 14.86 -5.25 -8.13
N ASP A 25 14.20 -5.78 -7.11
CA ASP A 25 13.04 -5.11 -6.49
C ASP A 25 12.97 -5.38 -4.98
N GLU A 26 13.44 -4.42 -4.20
CA GLU A 26 13.42 -4.48 -2.73
C GLU A 26 12.00 -4.35 -2.16
N LEU A 27 11.05 -3.77 -2.89
CA LEU A 27 9.67 -3.69 -2.44
C LEU A 27 9.00 -5.08 -2.52
N ASP A 28 9.23 -5.81 -3.61
CA ASP A 28 8.84 -7.23 -3.73
C ASP A 28 9.59 -8.09 -2.70
N ALA A 29 10.87 -7.83 -2.45
CA ALA A 29 11.62 -8.52 -1.40
C ALA A 29 11.00 -8.30 -0.02
N TYR A 30 10.58 -7.06 0.27
CA TYR A 30 9.89 -6.75 1.52
C TYR A 30 8.54 -7.47 1.62
N ALA A 31 7.72 -7.45 0.57
CA ALA A 31 6.46 -8.19 0.54
C ALA A 31 6.67 -9.70 0.80
N LEU A 32 7.67 -10.31 0.16
CA LEU A 32 8.03 -11.72 0.39
C LEU A 32 8.53 -11.98 1.81
N TYR A 33 9.28 -11.04 2.39
CA TYR A 33 9.74 -11.12 3.77
C TYR A 33 8.56 -11.12 4.75
N GLN A 34 7.56 -10.28 4.53
CA GLN A 34 6.32 -10.21 5.32
C GLN A 34 5.49 -11.50 5.18
N ILE A 35 5.35 -12.03 3.96
CA ILE A 35 4.68 -13.31 3.70
C ILE A 35 5.38 -14.44 4.45
N CYS A 36 6.71 -14.56 4.31
CA CYS A 36 7.46 -15.60 5.00
C CYS A 36 7.35 -15.46 6.51
N ARG A 37 7.30 -14.23 7.04
CA ARG A 37 7.09 -14.03 8.47
C ARG A 37 5.72 -14.57 8.88
N GLY A 38 4.67 -14.24 8.13
CA GLY A 38 3.31 -14.67 8.46
C GLY A 38 3.19 -16.18 8.45
N LEU A 39 3.80 -16.82 7.45
CA LEU A 39 3.85 -18.27 7.36
C LEU A 39 4.72 -18.91 8.44
N GLU A 40 5.85 -18.30 8.82
CA GLU A 40 6.66 -18.76 9.95
C GLU A 40 5.85 -18.71 11.26
N THR A 41 5.21 -17.57 11.54
CA THR A 41 4.40 -17.39 12.75
C THR A 41 3.20 -18.33 12.77
N ALA A 42 2.54 -18.55 11.63
CA ALA A 42 1.38 -19.43 11.52
C ALA A 42 1.73 -20.92 11.63
N THR A 43 2.88 -21.35 11.09
CA THR A 43 3.18 -22.79 10.93
C THR A 43 4.32 -23.30 11.81
N GLY A 44 5.13 -22.42 12.39
CA GLY A 44 6.37 -22.76 13.10
C GLY A 44 7.48 -23.32 12.21
N LYS A 45 7.30 -23.38 10.88
CA LYS A 45 8.26 -24.03 9.97
C LYS A 45 9.48 -23.14 9.74
N GLY A 46 10.65 -23.61 10.17
CA GLY A 46 11.93 -22.90 10.04
C GLY A 46 12.39 -22.59 8.61
N ILE A 47 11.83 -23.24 7.59
CA ILE A 47 12.14 -22.93 6.18
C ILE A 47 11.79 -21.47 5.82
N TYR A 48 10.71 -20.94 6.38
CA TYR A 48 10.31 -19.55 6.15
C TYR A 48 11.30 -18.57 6.78
N ARG A 49 11.86 -18.90 7.96
CA ARG A 49 12.95 -18.13 8.57
C ARG A 49 14.19 -18.10 7.68
N CYS A 50 14.61 -19.26 7.18
CA CYS A 50 15.75 -19.36 6.27
C CYS A 50 15.56 -18.46 5.04
N PHE A 51 14.36 -18.44 4.47
CA PHE A 51 14.04 -17.55 3.34
C PHE A 51 14.06 -16.06 3.71
N ARG A 52 13.61 -15.69 4.91
CA ARG A 52 13.72 -14.30 5.41
C ARG A 52 15.16 -13.87 5.58
N GLU A 53 16.01 -14.74 6.14
CA GLU A 53 17.43 -14.44 6.29
C GLU A 53 18.11 -14.30 4.92
N GLN A 54 17.79 -15.17 3.96
CA GLN A 54 18.28 -15.04 2.59
C GLN A 54 17.87 -13.71 1.94
N LEU A 55 16.62 -13.27 2.14
CA LEU A 55 16.13 -11.96 1.67
C LEU A 55 16.97 -10.81 2.22
N VAL A 56 17.23 -10.81 3.53
CA VAL A 56 18.09 -9.80 4.19
C VAL A 56 19.50 -9.80 3.60
N TYR A 57 20.12 -10.98 3.46
CA TYR A 57 21.47 -11.08 2.89
C TYR A 57 21.52 -10.56 1.45
N SER A 58 20.53 -10.92 0.63
CA SER A 58 20.48 -10.51 -0.77
C SER A 58 20.35 -9.01 -0.97
N ILE A 59 19.55 -8.32 -0.14
CA ILE A 59 19.44 -6.85 -0.25
C ILE A 59 20.71 -6.16 0.23
N ILE A 60 21.36 -6.66 1.28
CA ILE A 60 22.62 -6.09 1.79
C ILE A 60 23.74 -6.29 0.77
N ALA A 61 23.84 -7.49 0.18
CA ALA A 61 24.85 -7.81 -0.82
C ALA A 61 24.74 -6.96 -2.09
N ARG A 62 23.55 -6.43 -2.39
CA ARG A 62 23.30 -5.56 -3.54
C ARG A 62 23.44 -4.07 -3.22
N GLN A 63 23.50 -3.71 -1.94
CA GLN A 63 23.60 -2.32 -1.54
C GLN A 63 24.95 -1.76 -1.97
N HIS A 64 24.92 -0.60 -2.61
CA HIS A 64 26.13 0.06 -3.06
C HIS A 64 26.86 0.76 -1.90
N GLU A 65 28.11 1.18 -2.11
CA GLU A 65 28.95 1.73 -1.03
C GLU A 65 28.35 2.97 -0.36
N ASP A 66 27.68 3.81 -1.16
CA ASP A 66 26.96 5.03 -0.78
C ASP A 66 25.62 4.78 -0.08
N GLY A 67 25.22 3.51 0.07
CA GLY A 67 23.96 3.10 0.68
C GLY A 67 22.79 2.96 -0.27
N GLY A 68 22.94 3.33 -1.55
CA GLY A 68 21.90 3.27 -2.55
C GLY A 68 21.63 1.88 -3.11
N TRP A 69 20.39 1.63 -3.50
CA TRP A 69 20.00 0.53 -4.38
C TRP A 69 19.64 1.07 -5.77
N TYR A 70 20.29 0.53 -6.80
CA TYR A 70 20.18 1.02 -8.17
C TYR A 70 19.57 -0.05 -9.07
N HIS A 71 18.58 0.29 -9.89
CA HIS A 71 17.69 -0.70 -10.51
C HIS A 71 17.79 -0.72 -12.03
N GLY A 72 18.00 0.44 -12.65
CA GLY A 72 17.87 0.59 -14.10
C GLY A 72 16.46 0.23 -14.56
N GLU A 73 15.44 0.60 -13.81
CA GLU A 73 14.05 0.47 -14.27
C GLU A 73 13.81 1.29 -15.54
N TRP A 74 14.33 2.51 -15.54
CA TRP A 74 14.05 3.55 -16.53
C TRP A 74 15.18 3.75 -17.52
N THR A 75 16.44 3.66 -17.07
CA THR A 75 17.61 4.06 -17.85
C THR A 75 18.70 2.99 -17.85
N ALA A 76 19.59 3.07 -18.84
CA ALA A 76 20.80 2.24 -18.86
C ALA A 76 21.87 2.70 -17.85
N GLU A 77 21.73 3.92 -17.30
CA GLU A 77 22.65 4.51 -16.32
C GLU A 77 22.37 4.05 -14.88
N VAL A 78 21.40 3.15 -14.71
CA VAL A 78 21.03 2.47 -13.45
C VAL A 78 20.65 3.47 -12.35
N GLU A 79 19.47 4.06 -12.49
CA GLU A 79 18.93 5.00 -11.51
C GLU A 79 18.39 4.31 -10.24
N CYS A 80 18.23 5.10 -9.17
CA CYS A 80 17.56 4.69 -7.94
C CYS A 80 16.10 5.17 -7.96
N HIS A 81 15.18 4.20 -7.99
CA HIS A 81 13.77 4.42 -7.74
C HIS A 81 13.51 4.40 -6.22
N THR A 82 13.14 5.53 -5.65
CA THR A 82 13.04 5.71 -4.19
C THR A 82 12.05 4.75 -3.53
N ARG A 83 10.90 4.43 -4.17
CA ARG A 83 9.94 3.46 -3.61
C ARG A 83 10.53 2.05 -3.43
N LEU A 84 11.44 1.64 -4.31
CA LEU A 84 12.13 0.35 -4.16
C LEU A 84 13.14 0.46 -3.01
N HIS A 85 13.93 1.53 -2.98
CA HIS A 85 14.89 1.81 -1.90
C HIS A 85 14.25 1.77 -0.50
N VAL A 86 13.11 2.43 -0.31
CA VAL A 86 12.40 2.41 0.98
C VAL A 86 11.82 1.04 1.33
N GLY A 87 11.46 0.22 0.33
CA GLY A 87 11.13 -1.20 0.55
C GLY A 87 12.30 -1.95 1.21
N GLY A 88 13.52 -1.69 0.76
CA GLY A 88 14.75 -2.24 1.34
C GLY A 88 14.94 -1.79 2.79
N MET A 89 14.72 -0.50 3.07
CA MET A 89 14.75 0.04 4.43
C MET A 89 13.70 -0.61 5.33
N HIS A 90 12.46 -0.78 4.86
CA HIS A 90 11.39 -1.43 5.64
C HIS A 90 11.73 -2.88 5.97
N LEU A 91 12.39 -3.59 5.05
CA LEU A 91 12.88 -4.94 5.27
C LEU A 91 13.97 -4.96 6.35
N LEU A 92 15.00 -4.12 6.23
CA LEU A 92 16.09 -4.04 7.22
C LEU A 92 15.60 -3.63 8.60
N CYS A 93 14.67 -2.66 8.69
CA CYS A 93 14.01 -2.30 9.95
C CYS A 93 13.29 -3.51 10.55
N GLY A 94 12.57 -4.28 9.72
CA GLY A 94 11.85 -5.47 10.16
C GLY A 94 12.78 -6.57 10.67
N ALA A 95 14.00 -6.68 10.13
CA ALA A 95 15.01 -7.61 10.60
C ALA A 95 15.61 -7.17 11.95
N LEU A 96 15.92 -5.88 12.12
CA LEU A 96 16.46 -5.35 13.38
C LEU A 96 15.46 -5.40 14.54
N GLU A 97 14.18 -5.15 14.28
CA GLU A 97 13.12 -5.26 15.30
C GLU A 97 13.01 -6.67 15.90
N GLU A 98 13.49 -7.71 15.21
CA GLU A 98 13.49 -9.09 15.71
C GLU A 98 14.83 -9.52 16.31
N ARG A 99 15.94 -9.05 15.73
CA ARG A 99 17.28 -9.44 16.14
C ARG A 99 18.26 -8.33 15.83
N GLU A 100 18.90 -7.82 16.88
CA GLU A 100 20.04 -6.92 16.73
C GLU A 100 21.14 -7.58 15.89
N CYS A 101 21.58 -6.87 14.85
CA CYS A 101 22.64 -7.32 13.96
C CYS A 101 23.43 -6.12 13.46
N PRO A 102 24.73 -5.98 13.82
CA PRO A 102 25.55 -4.84 13.40
C PRO A 102 25.64 -4.65 11.88
N VAL A 103 25.61 -5.75 11.12
CA VAL A 103 25.66 -5.72 9.64
C VAL A 103 24.37 -5.10 9.07
N VAL A 104 23.22 -5.54 9.57
CA VAL A 104 21.91 -5.00 9.16
C VAL A 104 21.78 -3.53 9.56
N ARG A 105 22.19 -3.19 10.79
CA ARG A 105 22.20 -1.81 11.31
C ARG A 105 23.03 -0.89 10.43
N ARG A 106 24.27 -1.27 10.12
CA ARG A 106 25.15 -0.48 9.24
C ARG A 106 24.58 -0.31 7.83
N ALA A 107 24.00 -1.36 7.25
CA ALA A 107 23.36 -1.28 5.94
C ALA A 107 22.16 -0.31 5.97
N LEU A 108 21.35 -0.36 7.02
CA LEU A 108 20.20 0.51 7.20
C LEU A 108 20.62 1.98 7.42
N GLU A 109 21.65 2.25 8.22
CA GLU A 109 22.22 3.58 8.44
C GLU A 109 22.67 4.22 7.12
N LYS A 110 23.40 3.46 6.28
CA LYS A 110 23.79 3.90 4.94
C LYS A 110 22.58 4.19 4.04
N ALA A 111 21.57 3.32 4.06
CA ALA A 111 20.36 3.50 3.26
C ALA A 111 19.58 4.76 3.69
N ALA A 112 19.53 5.03 5.00
CA ALA A 112 18.91 6.23 5.56
C ALA A 112 19.67 7.49 5.17
N GLU A 113 21.01 7.48 5.23
CA GLU A 113 21.86 8.58 4.78
C GLU A 113 21.66 8.90 3.30
N PHE A 114 21.68 7.88 2.44
CA PHE A 114 21.44 8.02 1.01
C PHE A 114 20.11 8.70 0.73
N ILE A 115 19.01 8.17 1.30
CA ILE A 115 17.67 8.68 0.97
C ILE A 115 17.38 10.03 1.60
N ALA A 116 17.96 10.31 2.77
CA ALA A 116 17.82 11.59 3.41
C ALA A 116 18.48 12.72 2.60
N GLY A 117 19.45 12.41 1.75
CA GLY A 117 20.06 13.35 0.78
C GLY A 117 19.31 13.48 -0.55
N LEU A 118 18.29 12.64 -0.81
CA LEU A 118 17.54 12.64 -2.07
C LEU A 118 16.27 13.51 -1.97
N THR A 119 16.50 14.82 -1.84
CA THR A 119 15.45 15.81 -1.57
C THR A 119 15.53 17.03 -2.49
N ASP A 120 14.43 17.76 -2.54
CA ASP A 120 14.31 19.10 -3.11
C ASP A 120 13.77 20.05 -2.04
N GLU A 121 14.34 21.25 -1.94
CA GLU A 121 13.84 22.26 -1.00
C GLU A 121 12.83 23.15 -1.71
N THR A 122 11.56 23.03 -1.31
CA THR A 122 10.44 23.74 -1.93
C THR A 122 9.98 24.90 -1.04
N ALA A 123 9.11 25.78 -1.56
CA ALA A 123 8.54 26.86 -0.78
C ALA A 123 7.59 26.37 0.35
N ILE A 124 7.15 25.12 0.30
CA ILE A 124 6.29 24.51 1.33
C ILE A 124 7.05 23.56 2.28
N GLY A 125 8.38 23.45 2.11
CA GLY A 125 9.24 22.56 2.88
C GLY A 125 9.99 21.54 2.03
N THR A 126 10.67 20.63 2.69
CA THR A 126 11.52 19.61 2.06
C THR A 126 10.65 18.56 1.37
N TRP A 127 11.00 18.17 0.14
CA TRP A 127 10.30 17.13 -0.60
C TRP A 127 11.25 16.00 -1.01
N PHE A 128 11.04 14.79 -0.50
CA PHE A 128 11.76 13.60 -0.98
C PHE A 128 11.42 13.29 -2.44
N LEU A 129 12.45 13.11 -3.27
CA LEU A 129 12.29 12.81 -4.69
C LEU A 129 11.79 11.37 -4.89
N HIS A 130 10.99 11.17 -5.93
CA HIS A 130 10.50 9.87 -6.36
C HIS A 130 11.59 9.02 -6.99
N ASP A 131 12.49 9.66 -7.74
CA ASP A 131 13.57 8.99 -8.44
C ASP A 131 14.83 9.88 -8.45
N SER A 132 16.01 9.26 -8.42
CA SER A 132 17.28 9.95 -8.63
C SER A 132 17.35 10.73 -9.95
N LEU A 133 16.56 10.37 -10.97
CA LEU A 133 16.43 11.15 -12.21
C LEU A 133 15.89 12.56 -11.97
N GLU A 134 15.16 12.82 -10.88
CA GLU A 134 14.62 14.14 -10.57
C GLU A 134 15.67 15.13 -10.06
N ARG A 135 16.94 14.72 -9.90
CA ARG A 135 18.03 15.63 -9.51
C ARG A 135 18.28 16.75 -10.52
N SER A 136 17.96 16.52 -11.80
CA SER A 136 18.12 17.57 -12.82
C SER A 136 17.14 17.38 -13.99
N PRO A 137 16.79 18.47 -14.71
CA PRO A 137 16.02 18.36 -15.95
C PRO A 137 16.71 17.46 -17.00
N GLN A 138 18.04 17.45 -17.04
CA GLN A 138 18.83 16.63 -17.96
C GLN A 138 18.66 15.14 -17.66
N SER A 139 18.75 14.76 -16.39
CA SER A 139 18.53 13.36 -15.96
C SER A 139 17.09 12.91 -16.22
N MET A 140 16.10 13.80 -16.02
CA MET A 140 14.71 13.51 -16.36
C MET A 140 14.49 13.19 -17.85
N LEU A 141 15.29 13.77 -18.77
CA LEU A 141 15.21 13.47 -20.21
C LEU A 141 15.69 12.07 -20.58
N LEU A 142 16.49 11.42 -19.72
CA LEU A 142 16.93 10.04 -19.90
C LEU A 142 15.81 9.04 -19.56
N GLY A 143 14.94 9.42 -18.63
CA GLY A 143 13.82 8.62 -18.19
C GLY A 143 12.61 8.71 -19.13
N PRO A 144 11.68 7.76 -19.05
CA PRO A 144 10.50 7.72 -19.92
C PRO A 144 9.35 8.60 -19.41
N PHE A 145 9.58 9.36 -18.33
CA PHE A 145 8.58 10.18 -17.68
C PHE A 145 8.17 11.34 -18.58
N ARG A 146 6.88 11.43 -18.89
CA ARG A 146 6.34 12.68 -19.45
C ARG A 146 6.02 13.60 -18.29
N TRP A 147 6.89 14.56 -18.01
CA TRP A 147 6.65 15.59 -16.98
C TRP A 147 6.54 16.98 -17.59
N ARG A 148 6.05 17.94 -16.80
CA ARG A 148 6.04 19.36 -17.16
C ARG A 148 7.01 20.14 -16.27
N PRO A 149 8.12 20.65 -16.82
CA PRO A 149 9.00 21.58 -16.11
C PRO A 149 8.20 22.74 -15.52
N SER A 150 8.38 22.98 -14.22
CA SER A 150 7.67 24.04 -13.49
C SER A 150 8.33 24.31 -12.14
N ARG A 151 8.18 25.53 -11.62
CA ARG A 151 8.63 25.94 -10.28
C ARG A 151 7.48 26.18 -9.31
N VAL A 152 6.35 25.52 -9.56
CA VAL A 152 5.16 25.68 -8.72
C VAL A 152 5.48 25.22 -7.30
N LEU A 153 5.02 25.97 -6.29
CA LEU A 153 5.40 25.75 -4.89
C LEU A 153 6.91 25.83 -4.65
N GLY A 154 7.68 26.54 -5.49
CA GLY A 154 9.11 26.73 -5.33
C GLY A 154 9.98 25.49 -5.61
N LYS A 155 9.38 24.38 -6.07
CA LYS A 155 10.11 23.16 -6.40
C LYS A 155 11.08 23.34 -7.57
N SER A 156 12.05 22.45 -7.68
CA SER A 156 12.91 22.30 -8.87
C SER A 156 12.12 21.86 -10.11
N GLU A 157 12.60 22.23 -11.29
CA GLU A 157 11.88 21.96 -12.55
C GLU A 157 11.73 20.47 -12.88
N SER A 158 12.66 19.65 -12.40
CA SER A 158 12.66 18.20 -12.52
C SER A 158 11.76 17.49 -11.51
N ASN A 159 11.52 18.08 -10.33
CA ASN A 159 10.71 17.48 -9.28
C ASN A 159 9.24 17.37 -9.71
N MET A 160 8.69 16.17 -9.71
CA MET A 160 7.32 15.84 -10.12
C MET A 160 6.30 16.02 -8.99
N LEU A 161 6.75 16.15 -7.74
CA LEU A 161 5.96 16.10 -6.50
C LEU A 161 5.08 14.84 -6.43
N VAL A 162 5.71 13.67 -6.46
CA VAL A 162 5.02 12.38 -6.34
C VAL A 162 4.70 12.07 -4.89
N LEU A 163 3.41 11.95 -4.57
CA LEU A 163 2.92 11.83 -3.19
C LEU A 163 3.31 10.54 -2.51
N ASN A 164 2.98 9.40 -3.14
CA ASN A 164 3.12 8.08 -2.55
C ASN A 164 4.55 7.82 -2.07
N THR A 165 5.56 8.21 -2.87
CA THR A 165 6.97 8.00 -2.53
C THR A 165 7.44 8.94 -1.45
N HIS A 166 6.96 10.19 -1.47
CA HIS A 166 7.25 11.14 -0.40
C HIS A 166 6.76 10.64 0.96
N LEU A 167 5.51 10.15 1.04
CA LEU A 167 4.94 9.59 2.26
C LEU A 167 5.69 8.33 2.72
N ASP A 168 5.97 7.41 1.81
CA ASP A 168 6.67 6.16 2.14
C ASP A 168 8.10 6.40 2.65
N THR A 169 8.81 7.40 2.10
CA THR A 169 10.12 7.83 2.62
C THR A 169 10.05 8.42 4.02
N ILE A 170 9.01 9.22 4.32
CA ILE A 170 8.78 9.71 5.68
C ILE A 170 8.57 8.53 6.65
N ILE A 171 7.71 7.58 6.28
CA ILE A 171 7.42 6.39 7.09
C ILE A 171 8.69 5.57 7.32
N ALA A 172 9.51 5.37 6.29
CA ALA A 172 10.76 4.60 6.37
C ALA A 172 11.79 5.27 7.29
N LEU A 173 11.96 6.60 7.19
CA LEU A 173 12.91 7.34 8.04
C LEU A 173 12.42 7.49 9.49
N GLU A 174 11.12 7.62 9.72
CA GLU A 174 10.55 7.58 11.08
C GLU A 174 10.77 6.20 11.71
N ARG A 175 10.53 5.14 10.93
CA ARG A 175 10.77 3.77 11.39
C ARG A 175 12.26 3.49 11.63
N TYR A 176 13.13 4.02 10.79
CA TYR A 176 14.59 4.00 11.02
C TYR A 176 14.91 4.61 12.39
N ALA A 177 14.49 5.85 12.65
CA ALA A 177 14.77 6.55 13.91
C ALA A 177 14.25 5.76 15.12
N ARG A 178 13.05 5.18 15.03
CA ARG A 178 12.47 4.33 16.09
C ARG A 178 13.31 3.08 16.37
N VAL A 179 13.77 2.39 15.33
CA VAL A 179 14.49 1.11 15.45
C VAL A 179 15.94 1.31 15.86
N THR A 180 16.58 2.39 15.42
CA THR A 180 18.01 2.63 15.68
C THR A 180 18.28 3.59 16.83
N GLY A 181 17.32 4.44 17.19
CA GLY A 181 17.50 5.58 18.10
C GLY A 181 18.15 6.81 17.44
N ASP A 182 18.37 6.79 16.12
CA ASP A 182 19.07 7.88 15.41
C ASP A 182 18.09 8.95 14.91
N GLU A 183 18.10 10.09 15.59
CA GLU A 183 17.20 11.22 15.30
C GLU A 183 17.81 12.30 14.39
N ARG A 184 18.97 12.07 13.76
CA ARG A 184 19.68 13.13 12.99
C ARG A 184 18.84 13.74 11.86
N TYR A 185 17.83 13.03 11.37
CA TYR A 185 16.95 13.49 10.29
C TYR A 185 15.63 14.13 10.78
N ALA A 186 15.42 14.27 12.09
CA ALA A 186 14.16 14.76 12.66
C ALA A 186 13.75 16.14 12.13
N GLY A 187 14.70 17.06 11.94
CA GLY A 187 14.42 18.38 11.36
C GLY A 187 13.90 18.30 9.91
N ARG A 188 14.53 17.44 9.09
CA ARG A 188 14.12 17.19 7.71
C ARG A 188 12.76 16.51 7.65
N LEU A 189 12.49 15.55 8.53
CA LEU A 189 11.17 14.90 8.63
C LEU A 189 10.07 15.88 9.00
N ARG A 190 10.30 16.79 9.95
CA ARG A 190 9.33 17.86 10.27
C ARG A 190 9.03 18.74 9.06
N SER A 191 10.06 19.15 8.33
CA SER A 191 9.92 19.93 7.09
C SER A 191 9.10 19.19 6.01
N ALA A 192 9.43 17.90 5.80
CA ALA A 192 8.74 17.04 4.83
C ALA A 192 7.27 16.81 5.16
N ARG A 193 6.96 16.54 6.43
CA ARG A 193 5.58 16.43 6.91
C ARG A 193 4.78 17.70 6.68
N GLY A 194 5.39 18.87 6.98
CA GLY A 194 4.79 20.17 6.72
C GLY A 194 4.45 20.36 5.24
N ALA A 195 5.35 19.96 4.34
CA ALA A 195 5.12 20.00 2.89
C ALA A 195 3.97 19.06 2.45
N ALA A 196 3.94 17.83 2.94
CA ALA A 196 2.86 16.88 2.67
C ALA A 196 1.50 17.42 3.11
N GLU A 197 1.40 17.92 4.35
CA GLU A 197 0.17 18.50 4.90
C GLU A 197 -0.28 19.76 4.14
N ALA A 198 0.64 20.63 3.75
CA ALA A 198 0.33 21.81 2.95
C ALA A 198 -0.25 21.43 1.58
N LEU A 199 0.34 20.44 0.92
CA LEU A 199 -0.12 19.99 -0.40
C LEU A 199 -1.44 19.22 -0.35
N LEU A 200 -1.65 18.38 0.68
CA LEU A 200 -2.92 17.65 0.88
C LEU A 200 -4.08 18.60 1.20
N ARG A 201 -3.82 19.70 1.90
CA ARG A 201 -4.81 20.76 2.19
C ARG A 201 -5.03 21.73 1.04
N ALA A 202 -4.24 21.69 -0.02
CA ALA A 202 -4.44 22.57 -1.16
C ALA A 202 -5.73 22.20 -1.91
N GLN A 203 -6.72 23.09 -1.87
CA GLN A 203 -8.03 22.90 -2.49
C GLN A 203 -8.35 23.95 -3.60
N PRO A 204 -7.41 24.35 -4.48
CA PRO A 204 -7.73 25.33 -5.50
C PRO A 204 -8.73 24.78 -6.52
N LEU A 205 -9.49 25.69 -7.14
CA LEU A 205 -10.41 25.42 -8.26
C LEU A 205 -11.32 24.20 -8.07
N GLU A 206 -11.91 24.06 -6.89
CA GLU A 206 -12.71 22.89 -6.51
C GLU A 206 -13.76 22.51 -7.57
N ALA A 207 -14.58 23.46 -8.04
CA ALA A 207 -15.60 23.18 -9.05
C ALA A 207 -15.03 22.66 -10.39
N VAL A 208 -13.87 23.18 -10.81
CA VAL A 208 -13.21 22.76 -12.06
C VAL A 208 -12.68 21.33 -11.92
N TYR A 209 -12.01 21.04 -10.80
CA TYR A 209 -11.52 19.70 -10.51
C TYR A 209 -12.66 18.69 -10.34
N TRP A 210 -13.74 19.09 -9.67
CA TRP A 210 -14.92 18.24 -9.52
C TRP A 210 -15.48 17.85 -10.89
N LEU A 211 -15.70 18.84 -11.78
CA LEU A 211 -16.20 18.56 -13.14
C LEU A 211 -15.20 17.70 -13.93
N ALA A 212 -13.92 18.03 -13.90
CA ALA A 212 -12.89 17.28 -14.61
C ALA A 212 -12.86 15.81 -14.17
N TYR A 213 -12.89 15.52 -12.87
CA TYR A 213 -12.85 14.15 -12.37
C TYR A 213 -14.16 13.39 -12.59
N ARG A 214 -15.31 14.06 -12.58
CA ARG A 214 -16.58 13.45 -13.03
C ARG A 214 -16.53 12.98 -14.49
N LEU A 215 -15.83 13.73 -15.34
CA LEU A 215 -15.59 13.31 -16.72
C LEU A 215 -14.59 12.16 -16.79
N ILE A 216 -13.52 12.19 -16.00
CA ILE A 216 -12.51 11.14 -15.95
C ILE A 216 -13.11 9.82 -15.44
N ASP A 217 -14.03 9.86 -14.48
CA ASP A 217 -14.76 8.69 -13.98
C ASP A 217 -15.51 7.94 -15.11
N LEU A 218 -15.95 8.64 -16.17
CA LEU A 218 -16.54 8.00 -17.36
C LEU A 218 -15.53 7.10 -18.10
N THR A 219 -14.23 7.37 -17.96
CA THR A 219 -13.16 6.61 -18.59
C THR A 219 -12.78 5.35 -17.83
N TRP A 220 -13.07 5.30 -16.52
CA TRP A 220 -12.78 4.20 -15.61
C TRP A 220 -13.97 3.28 -15.36
N LYS A 221 -14.83 3.12 -16.37
CA LYS A 221 -15.94 2.17 -16.31
C LYS A 221 -15.50 0.77 -16.78
N PRO A 222 -15.97 -0.32 -16.14
CA PRO A 222 -15.79 -1.66 -16.66
C PRO A 222 -16.21 -1.75 -18.14
N PRO A 223 -15.52 -2.54 -18.98
CA PRO A 223 -15.82 -2.60 -20.42
C PRO A 223 -17.29 -2.89 -20.75
N ALA A 224 -17.94 -3.77 -19.98
CA ALA A 224 -19.36 -4.09 -20.15
C ALA A 224 -20.28 -2.88 -19.87
N VAL A 225 -19.98 -2.11 -18.82
CA VAL A 225 -20.71 -0.89 -18.47
C VAL A 225 -20.44 0.21 -19.50
N ALA A 226 -19.17 0.41 -19.87
CA ALA A 226 -18.77 1.42 -20.84
C ALA A 226 -19.44 1.25 -22.22
N ARG A 227 -19.70 0.01 -22.64
CA ARG A 227 -20.40 -0.30 -23.91
C ARG A 227 -21.88 0.06 -23.89
N ARG A 228 -22.52 0.03 -22.71
CA ARG A 228 -23.95 0.33 -22.52
C ARG A 228 -24.24 1.83 -22.38
N LEU A 229 -23.21 2.67 -22.33
CA LEU A 229 -23.40 4.12 -22.24
C LEU A 229 -24.12 4.70 -23.48
N PRO A 230 -25.04 5.66 -23.29
CA PRO A 230 -25.59 6.48 -24.37
C PRO A 230 -24.50 7.08 -25.27
N LEU A 231 -24.81 7.27 -26.55
CA LEU A 231 -23.88 7.82 -27.55
C LEU A 231 -23.19 9.12 -27.10
N PRO A 232 -23.89 10.12 -26.52
CA PRO A 232 -23.25 11.35 -26.05
C PRO A 232 -22.20 11.11 -24.96
N LEU A 233 -22.49 10.22 -24.00
CA LEU A 233 -21.55 9.90 -22.92
C LEU A 233 -20.34 9.10 -23.42
N ARG A 234 -20.50 8.26 -24.44
CA ARG A 234 -19.37 7.59 -25.10
C ARG A 234 -18.47 8.58 -25.83
N ALA A 235 -19.04 9.58 -26.51
CA ALA A 235 -18.28 10.65 -27.14
C ALA A 235 -17.50 11.46 -26.10
N LEU A 236 -18.17 11.87 -25.01
CA LEU A 236 -17.56 12.60 -23.91
C LEU A 236 -16.44 11.82 -23.22
N LYS A 237 -16.64 10.52 -22.97
CA LYS A 237 -15.61 9.60 -22.48
C LYS A 237 -14.38 9.60 -23.40
N ARG A 238 -14.58 9.52 -24.72
CA ARG A 238 -13.48 9.48 -25.70
C ARG A 238 -12.73 10.81 -25.75
N ILE A 239 -13.45 11.93 -25.74
CA ILE A 239 -12.85 13.28 -25.69
C ILE A 239 -12.04 13.43 -24.40
N THR A 240 -12.60 13.04 -23.26
CA THR A 240 -11.95 13.12 -21.96
C THR A 240 -10.65 12.33 -21.94
N TRP A 241 -10.70 11.06 -22.35
CA TRP A 241 -9.51 10.21 -22.41
C TRP A 241 -8.45 10.74 -23.37
N ARG A 242 -8.84 11.27 -24.54
CA ARG A 242 -7.90 11.72 -25.57
C ARG A 242 -7.29 13.09 -25.28
N TYR A 243 -8.04 13.99 -24.66
CA TYR A 243 -7.65 15.39 -24.55
C TYR A 243 -7.48 15.90 -23.12
N LEU A 244 -8.41 15.56 -22.21
CA LEU A 244 -8.40 16.05 -20.84
C LEU A 244 -7.36 15.30 -19.99
N MET A 245 -7.47 13.97 -19.87
CA MET A 245 -6.58 13.18 -19.00
C MET A 245 -5.09 13.44 -19.26
N PRO A 246 -4.58 13.43 -20.51
CA PRO A 246 -3.14 13.62 -20.76
C PRO A 246 -2.63 15.02 -20.38
N ARG A 247 -3.51 16.01 -20.25
CA ARG A 247 -3.19 17.42 -19.98
C ARG A 247 -3.49 17.85 -18.55
N MET A 248 -3.96 16.95 -17.69
CA MET A 248 -4.29 17.30 -16.30
C MET A 248 -3.10 17.87 -15.52
N ASN A 249 -1.88 17.52 -15.89
CA ASN A 249 -0.67 18.13 -15.31
C ASN A 249 -0.55 19.63 -15.58
N GLN A 250 -1.12 20.15 -16.65
CA GLN A 250 -1.14 21.59 -16.93
C GLN A 250 -2.00 22.33 -15.91
N LEU A 251 -3.14 21.74 -15.54
CA LEU A 251 -4.00 22.28 -14.49
C LEU A 251 -3.31 22.17 -13.12
N ARG A 252 -2.79 20.99 -12.77
CA ARG A 252 -2.10 20.76 -11.48
C ARG A 252 -0.85 21.62 -11.30
N THR A 253 -0.08 21.88 -12.36
CA THR A 253 1.11 22.75 -12.25
C THR A 253 0.79 24.24 -12.13
N ARG A 254 -0.45 24.66 -12.45
CA ARG A 254 -0.89 26.05 -12.24
C ARG A 254 -1.72 26.22 -10.96
N PHE A 255 -2.48 25.20 -10.60
CA PHE A 255 -3.33 25.14 -9.42
C PHE A 255 -3.09 23.81 -8.69
N PRO A 256 -2.02 23.70 -7.88
CA PRO A 256 -1.61 22.45 -7.26
C PRO A 256 -2.69 21.81 -6.41
N ARG A 257 -3.02 20.56 -6.75
CA ARG A 257 -4.02 19.76 -6.05
C ARG A 257 -3.74 18.29 -6.28
N LEU A 258 -3.73 17.51 -5.20
CA LEU A 258 -3.64 16.05 -5.25
C LEU A 258 -4.94 15.38 -4.77
N VAL A 259 -5.64 15.97 -3.81
CA VAL A 259 -6.92 15.45 -3.30
C VAL A 259 -8.08 16.07 -4.06
N MET A 260 -8.76 15.29 -4.89
CA MET A 260 -9.85 15.76 -5.75
C MET A 260 -11.18 15.80 -4.99
N PRO A 261 -12.11 16.68 -5.38
CA PRO A 261 -13.39 16.84 -4.68
C PRO A 261 -14.28 15.58 -4.72
N THR A 262 -14.02 14.68 -5.68
CA THR A 262 -14.70 13.38 -5.78
C THR A 262 -14.19 12.35 -4.78
N GLY A 263 -13.06 12.61 -4.11
CA GLY A 263 -12.34 11.64 -3.26
C GLY A 263 -11.16 10.95 -3.96
N PHE A 264 -10.95 11.15 -5.26
CA PHE A 264 -9.76 10.65 -5.95
C PHE A 264 -8.49 11.36 -5.44
N VAL A 265 -7.41 10.63 -5.21
CA VAL A 265 -6.09 11.12 -4.81
C VAL A 265 -5.09 10.83 -5.92
N ASP A 266 -4.65 11.87 -6.59
CA ASP A 266 -3.71 11.76 -7.71
C ASP A 266 -2.28 11.49 -7.25
N ARG A 267 -1.47 10.90 -8.13
CA ARG A 267 -0.09 10.51 -7.85
C ARG A 267 0.83 11.71 -7.68
N ALA A 268 0.72 12.70 -8.56
CA ALA A 268 1.74 13.74 -8.70
C ALA A 268 1.23 15.04 -9.33
N ILE A 269 1.95 16.14 -9.09
CA ILE A 269 1.62 17.45 -9.66
C ILE A 269 2.09 17.58 -11.11
N ALA A 270 3.38 17.35 -11.38
CA ALA A 270 3.97 17.68 -12.69
C ALA A 270 3.97 16.53 -13.70
N LEU A 271 3.72 15.29 -13.26
CA LEU A 271 3.65 14.12 -14.15
C LEU A 271 2.42 14.19 -15.05
N SER A 272 2.59 13.92 -16.34
CA SER A 272 1.52 13.92 -17.34
C SER A 272 0.48 12.83 -17.08
N GLY A 273 -0.76 13.09 -17.48
CA GLY A 273 -1.84 12.11 -17.34
C GLY A 273 -2.50 12.11 -15.98
N VAL A 274 -3.32 11.07 -15.76
CA VAL A 274 -3.90 10.67 -14.48
C VAL A 274 -3.75 9.16 -14.42
N SER A 275 -3.30 8.63 -13.28
CA SER A 275 -3.03 7.20 -13.12
C SER A 275 -3.94 6.60 -12.05
N ASP A 276 -4.92 5.82 -12.48
CA ASP A 276 -5.91 5.21 -11.57
C ASP A 276 -5.33 4.22 -10.56
N PRO A 277 -4.32 3.37 -10.86
CA PRO A 277 -3.79 2.42 -9.85
C PRO A 277 -3.23 3.12 -8.61
N TYR A 278 -2.78 4.36 -8.76
CA TYR A 278 -2.21 5.12 -7.64
C TYR A 278 -3.26 5.60 -6.64
N GLN A 279 -4.55 5.50 -6.93
CA GLN A 279 -5.59 5.76 -5.94
C GLN A 279 -5.42 4.88 -4.70
N THR A 280 -5.24 3.56 -4.89
CA THR A 280 -5.13 2.62 -3.77
C THR A 280 -3.74 2.62 -3.16
N VAL A 281 -2.71 2.88 -3.95
CA VAL A 281 -1.34 3.06 -3.46
C VAL A 281 -1.24 4.30 -2.56
N ASN A 282 -1.77 5.45 -3.01
CA ASN A 282 -1.82 6.67 -2.21
C ASN A 282 -2.65 6.46 -0.94
N LEU A 283 -3.80 5.81 -1.04
CA LEU A 283 -4.63 5.53 0.13
C LEU A 283 -3.89 4.65 1.16
N TRP A 284 -3.20 3.61 0.70
CA TRP A 284 -2.37 2.77 1.56
C TRP A 284 -1.29 3.59 2.28
N ASP A 285 -0.55 4.42 1.55
CA ASP A 285 0.50 5.26 2.12
C ASP A 285 -0.07 6.35 3.07
N LEU A 286 -1.24 6.91 2.78
CA LEU A 286 -1.93 7.87 3.65
C LEU A 286 -2.37 7.23 4.98
N VAL A 287 -2.92 6.02 4.95
CA VAL A 287 -3.33 5.31 6.17
C VAL A 287 -2.11 4.96 7.02
N ARG A 288 -1.03 4.46 6.40
CA ARG A 288 0.25 4.20 7.09
C ARG A 288 0.82 5.48 7.71
N TYR A 289 0.78 6.59 6.97
CA TYR A 289 1.24 7.90 7.45
C TYR A 289 0.38 8.42 8.62
N ALA A 290 -0.95 8.30 8.54
CA ALA A 290 -1.88 8.73 9.60
C ALA A 290 -1.67 7.99 10.92
N ARG A 291 -1.27 6.71 10.88
CA ARG A 291 -0.93 5.94 12.10
C ARG A 291 0.26 6.56 12.85
N LEU A 292 1.24 7.08 12.13
CA LEU A 292 2.40 7.74 12.73
C LEU A 292 2.08 9.17 13.16
N TYR A 293 1.28 9.88 12.36
CA TYR A 293 0.98 11.30 12.56
C TYR A 293 -0.53 11.57 12.39
N PRO A 294 -1.34 11.33 13.43
CA PRO A 294 -2.78 11.53 13.35
C PRO A 294 -3.12 13.02 13.24
N VAL A 295 -3.77 13.41 12.15
CA VAL A 295 -4.26 14.78 11.90
C VAL A 295 -5.70 14.73 11.39
N ALA A 296 -6.59 15.56 11.93
CA ALA A 296 -8.02 15.51 11.63
C ALA A 296 -8.34 15.69 10.12
N ASP A 297 -7.66 16.62 9.45
CA ASP A 297 -7.82 16.86 8.01
C ASP A 297 -7.46 15.62 7.18
N LEU A 298 -6.41 14.90 7.58
CA LEU A 298 -5.96 13.68 6.90
C LEU A 298 -6.98 12.55 7.02
N ASN A 299 -7.64 12.40 8.17
CA ASN A 299 -8.70 11.41 8.36
C ASN A 299 -9.86 11.63 7.39
N ARG A 300 -10.22 12.89 7.10
CA ARG A 300 -11.24 13.20 6.09
C ARG A 300 -10.78 12.76 4.70
N VAL A 301 -9.54 13.08 4.31
CA VAL A 301 -8.97 12.68 3.01
C VAL A 301 -9.00 11.16 2.85
N ILE A 302 -8.59 10.42 3.88
CA ILE A 302 -8.60 8.95 3.89
C ILE A 302 -10.02 8.39 3.73
N LYS A 303 -10.99 8.91 4.50
CA LYS A 303 -12.40 8.47 4.43
C LYS A 303 -13.01 8.75 3.07
N ASP A 304 -12.75 9.93 2.50
CA ASP A 304 -13.25 10.30 1.17
C ASP A 304 -12.61 9.44 0.07
N ALA A 305 -11.31 9.15 0.17
CA ALA A 305 -10.59 8.29 -0.77
C ALA A 305 -10.98 6.81 -0.68
N ALA A 306 -11.21 6.29 0.52
CA ALA A 306 -11.72 4.94 0.73
C ALA A 306 -13.14 4.80 0.18
N ARG A 307 -14.02 5.77 0.48
CA ARG A 307 -15.39 5.81 -0.05
C ARG A 307 -15.39 5.88 -1.57
N TYR A 308 -14.60 6.76 -2.17
CA TYR A 308 -14.48 6.86 -3.62
C TYR A 308 -14.01 5.56 -4.26
N THR A 309 -13.00 4.88 -3.68
CA THR A 309 -12.52 3.58 -4.19
C THR A 309 -13.62 2.52 -4.11
N GLN A 310 -14.37 2.48 -3.01
CA GLN A 310 -15.42 1.48 -2.80
C GLN A 310 -16.64 1.71 -3.71
N GLU A 311 -17.13 2.95 -3.78
CA GLU A 311 -18.42 3.29 -4.40
C GLU A 311 -18.33 3.63 -5.89
N SER A 312 -17.12 3.88 -6.41
CA SER A 312 -16.90 4.09 -7.84
C SER A 312 -16.79 2.79 -8.64
N ASP A 313 -16.79 2.93 -9.96
CA ASP A 313 -16.60 1.85 -10.92
C ASP A 313 -15.14 1.31 -10.97
N LEU A 314 -14.20 1.90 -10.22
CA LEU A 314 -12.76 1.59 -10.30
C LEU A 314 -12.43 0.14 -10.00
N ARG A 315 -13.00 -0.44 -8.93
CA ARG A 315 -12.73 -1.84 -8.55
C ARG A 315 -13.11 -2.80 -9.68
N GLY A 316 -14.30 -2.62 -10.25
CA GLY A 316 -14.75 -3.40 -11.40
C GLY A 316 -13.92 -3.15 -12.66
N TYR A 317 -13.46 -1.92 -12.85
CA TYR A 317 -12.57 -1.57 -13.96
C TYR A 317 -11.20 -2.24 -13.84
N TRP A 318 -10.60 -2.28 -12.64
CA TRP A 318 -9.35 -2.99 -12.39
C TRP A 318 -9.50 -4.50 -12.52
N ALA A 319 -10.58 -5.07 -11.98
CA ALA A 319 -10.88 -6.49 -12.11
C ALA A 319 -11.05 -6.93 -13.58
N ALA A 320 -11.63 -6.08 -14.42
CA ALA A 320 -11.77 -6.34 -15.85
C ALA A 320 -10.51 -6.00 -16.68
N SER A 321 -9.45 -5.47 -16.07
CA SER A 321 -8.25 -4.98 -16.74
C SER A 321 -7.07 -5.92 -16.54
N ARG A 322 -6.55 -6.50 -17.63
CA ARG A 322 -5.46 -7.50 -17.62
C ARG A 322 -4.21 -7.11 -16.83
N ASN A 323 -3.85 -5.83 -16.79
CA ASN A 323 -2.59 -5.34 -16.19
C ASN A 323 -2.80 -4.43 -14.98
N LYS A 324 -4.02 -4.32 -14.45
CA LYS A 324 -4.33 -3.37 -13.36
C LYS A 324 -4.88 -4.03 -12.09
N GLY A 325 -5.07 -5.34 -12.07
CA GLY A 325 -5.61 -6.00 -10.88
C GLY A 325 -4.68 -5.96 -9.66
N HIS A 326 -3.39 -5.63 -9.81
CA HIS A 326 -2.51 -5.32 -8.66
C HIS A 326 -3.06 -4.19 -7.78
N SER A 327 -3.84 -3.26 -8.34
CA SER A 327 -4.52 -2.18 -7.60
C SER A 327 -5.47 -2.72 -6.53
N LEU A 328 -6.04 -3.92 -6.73
CA LEU A 328 -6.90 -4.61 -5.77
C LEU A 328 -6.10 -5.14 -4.57
N GLY A 329 -4.85 -5.56 -4.80
CA GLY A 329 -3.93 -5.92 -3.71
C GLY A 329 -3.63 -4.73 -2.81
N PHE A 330 -3.31 -3.56 -3.40
CA PHE A 330 -3.12 -2.33 -2.64
C PHE A 330 -4.39 -1.82 -1.95
N TRP A 331 -5.57 -2.07 -2.54
CA TRP A 331 -6.84 -1.77 -1.89
C TRP A 331 -7.04 -2.59 -0.62
N MET A 332 -6.75 -3.89 -0.69
CA MET A 332 -6.82 -4.80 0.46
C MET A 332 -5.78 -4.44 1.54
N GLU A 333 -4.55 -4.09 1.15
CA GLU A 333 -3.54 -3.55 2.09
C GLU A 333 -4.05 -2.31 2.83
N ALA A 334 -4.58 -1.32 2.11
CA ALA A 334 -5.14 -0.11 2.70
C ALA A 334 -6.30 -0.40 3.67
N LEU A 335 -7.22 -1.31 3.28
CA LEU A 335 -8.35 -1.71 4.11
C LEU A 335 -7.94 -2.48 5.35
N TRP A 336 -6.94 -3.34 5.27
CA TRP A 336 -6.39 -4.05 6.42
C TRP A 336 -5.85 -3.06 7.46
N HIS A 337 -5.07 -2.07 7.00
CA HIS A 337 -4.59 -0.99 7.87
C HIS A 337 -5.73 -0.14 8.45
N LEU A 338 -6.77 0.18 7.66
CA LEU A 338 -7.95 0.89 8.16
C LEU A 338 -8.71 0.09 9.22
N CYS A 339 -8.85 -1.22 9.06
CA CYS A 339 -9.51 -2.07 10.05
C CYS A 339 -8.78 -2.07 11.40
N LEU A 340 -7.46 -1.94 11.38
CA LEU A 340 -6.65 -1.84 12.60
C LEU A 340 -6.80 -0.49 13.32
N ASP A 341 -7.05 0.58 12.60
CA ASP A 341 -7.02 1.95 13.14
C ASP A 341 -8.43 2.53 13.37
N ASP A 342 -9.46 2.02 12.69
CA ASP A 342 -10.85 2.49 12.80
C ASP A 342 -11.81 1.30 13.02
N PRO A 343 -12.60 1.27 14.12
CA PRO A 343 -13.51 0.17 14.42
C PRO A 343 -14.76 0.14 13.53
N GLU A 344 -14.92 1.08 12.59
CA GLU A 344 -16.11 1.16 11.74
C GLU A 344 -16.39 -0.17 11.02
N PRO A 345 -17.60 -0.74 11.17
CA PRO A 345 -17.92 -2.06 10.64
C PRO A 345 -17.74 -2.16 9.11
N ARG A 346 -18.01 -1.08 8.37
CA ARG A 346 -17.94 -1.06 6.91
C ARG A 346 -16.56 -1.46 6.36
N TYR A 347 -15.46 -1.14 7.05
CA TYR A 347 -14.13 -1.47 6.54
C TYR A 347 -13.86 -2.98 6.56
N ARG A 348 -14.39 -3.70 7.55
CA ARG A 348 -14.33 -5.17 7.58
C ARG A 348 -15.12 -5.79 6.42
N ALA A 349 -16.30 -5.24 6.14
CA ALA A 349 -17.12 -5.65 5.00
C ALA A 349 -16.38 -5.40 3.68
N TRP A 350 -15.82 -4.21 3.49
CA TRP A 350 -15.05 -3.86 2.29
C TRP A 350 -13.79 -4.73 2.14
N LEU A 351 -13.15 -5.11 3.26
CA LEU A 351 -11.99 -6.01 3.25
C LEU A 351 -12.37 -7.42 2.80
N ALA A 352 -13.48 -7.96 3.30
CA ALA A 352 -14.00 -9.24 2.83
C ALA A 352 -14.38 -9.20 1.33
N GLU A 353 -15.03 -8.13 0.87
CA GLU A 353 -15.32 -7.94 -0.56
C GLU A 353 -14.05 -7.84 -1.41
N ALA A 354 -13.01 -7.16 -0.92
CA ALA A 354 -11.73 -7.07 -1.61
C ALA A 354 -11.07 -8.45 -1.77
N VAL A 355 -11.17 -9.32 -0.75
CA VAL A 355 -10.71 -10.71 -0.83
C VAL A 355 -11.46 -11.48 -1.92
N LEU A 356 -12.79 -11.40 -1.96
CA LEU A 356 -13.60 -12.04 -3.00
C LEU A 356 -13.17 -11.59 -4.40
N LEU A 357 -12.97 -10.28 -4.58
CA LEU A 357 -12.58 -9.71 -5.87
C LEU A 357 -11.15 -10.09 -6.29
N CYS A 358 -10.21 -10.16 -5.34
CA CYS A 358 -8.85 -10.64 -5.59
C CYS A 358 -8.81 -12.13 -5.94
N ASP A 359 -9.65 -12.95 -5.31
CA ASP A 359 -9.77 -14.38 -5.60
C ASP A 359 -10.37 -14.59 -7.01
N ASP A 360 -11.46 -13.90 -7.34
CA ASP A 360 -12.10 -13.96 -8.67
C ASP A 360 -11.16 -13.56 -9.82
N THR A 361 -10.20 -12.70 -9.53
CA THR A 361 -9.24 -12.17 -10.53
C THR A 361 -7.89 -12.90 -10.51
N GLY A 362 -7.69 -13.84 -9.57
CA GLY A 362 -6.46 -14.63 -9.46
C GLY A 362 -5.22 -13.86 -9.02
N TYR A 363 -5.36 -12.67 -8.44
CA TYR A 363 -4.22 -11.84 -7.98
C TYR A 363 -3.69 -12.24 -6.59
N GLY A 364 -4.38 -13.13 -5.88
CA GLY A 364 -3.99 -13.58 -4.55
C GLY A 364 -4.24 -12.54 -3.46
N LEU A 365 -3.76 -12.83 -2.25
CA LEU A 365 -4.00 -11.98 -1.08
C LEU A 365 -2.82 -11.04 -0.78
N ALA A 366 -3.15 -9.93 -0.13
CA ALA A 366 -2.19 -8.94 0.36
C ALA A 366 -1.37 -9.54 1.51
N PRO A 367 -0.02 -9.36 1.56
CA PRO A 367 0.82 -9.84 2.66
C PRO A 367 0.28 -9.51 4.06
N ALA A 368 -0.29 -8.32 4.27
CA ALA A 368 -0.73 -7.89 5.59
C ALA A 368 -1.85 -8.75 6.20
N VAL A 369 -2.64 -9.45 5.39
CA VAL A 369 -3.73 -10.31 5.91
C VAL A 369 -3.25 -11.44 6.82
N LEU A 370 -1.96 -11.76 6.79
CA LEU A 370 -1.33 -12.73 7.68
C LEU A 370 -1.06 -12.19 9.10
N GLY A 371 -1.47 -10.95 9.42
CA GLY A 371 -1.50 -10.42 10.79
C GLY A 371 -0.15 -10.02 11.39
N VAL A 372 0.94 -10.07 10.61
CA VAL A 372 2.31 -9.88 11.11
C VAL A 372 3.08 -8.75 10.42
N ASN A 373 2.36 -7.77 9.87
CA ASN A 373 3.00 -6.64 9.22
C ASN A 373 3.84 -5.85 10.24
N ALA A 374 5.18 -5.86 10.10
CA ALA A 374 6.08 -5.22 11.06
C ALA A 374 5.92 -3.70 11.20
N GLU A 375 5.35 -3.02 10.21
CA GLU A 375 5.10 -1.58 10.34
C GLU A 375 3.93 -1.29 11.27
N ALA A 376 2.95 -2.21 11.35
CA ALA A 376 1.71 -2.01 12.08
C ALA A 376 1.63 -2.78 13.40
N ILE A 377 2.27 -3.95 13.48
CA ILE A 377 2.17 -4.86 14.63
C ILE A 377 3.59 -5.15 15.18
N PRO A 378 3.90 -4.70 16.41
CA PRO A 378 5.19 -4.96 17.05
C PRO A 378 5.38 -6.46 17.32
N PRO A 379 6.62 -6.98 17.39
CA PRO A 379 6.88 -8.41 17.55
C PRO A 379 6.12 -9.08 18.69
N ALA A 380 5.98 -8.42 19.84
CA ALA A 380 5.31 -8.95 21.03
C ALA A 380 3.79 -9.09 20.88
N GLU A 381 3.16 -8.42 19.92
CA GLU A 381 1.70 -8.41 19.71
C GLU A 381 1.27 -9.25 18.51
N ARG A 382 2.22 -9.89 17.81
CA ARG A 382 1.92 -10.70 16.62
C ARG A 382 1.24 -12.00 17.02
N VAL A 383 0.08 -12.25 16.43
CA VAL A 383 -0.70 -13.47 16.63
C VAL A 383 -0.60 -14.35 15.37
N PRO A 384 -0.35 -15.67 15.49
CA PRO A 384 -0.42 -16.60 14.38
C PRO A 384 -1.74 -16.53 13.63
N THR A 385 -1.68 -16.50 12.29
CA THR A 385 -2.90 -16.63 11.48
C THR A 385 -3.34 -18.09 11.47
N PRO A 386 -4.58 -18.42 11.89
CA PRO A 386 -5.06 -19.79 11.91
C PRO A 386 -5.29 -20.33 10.48
N SER A 387 -5.23 -21.65 10.34
CA SER A 387 -5.42 -22.34 9.06
C SER A 387 -6.81 -22.97 9.00
N PRO A 388 -7.68 -22.58 8.04
CA PRO A 388 -8.97 -23.22 7.86
C PRO A 388 -8.79 -24.62 7.26
N ALA A 389 -9.67 -25.55 7.62
CA ALA A 389 -9.63 -26.92 7.08
C ALA A 389 -10.15 -27.03 5.62
N SER A 390 -10.80 -25.98 5.12
CA SER A 390 -11.29 -25.94 3.74
C SER A 390 -10.48 -24.96 2.91
N GLU A 391 -10.03 -25.42 1.74
CA GLU A 391 -9.39 -24.58 0.72
C GLU A 391 -10.33 -23.50 0.15
N GLY A 392 -11.64 -23.60 0.40
CA GLY A 392 -12.65 -22.60 0.03
C GLY A 392 -12.71 -21.40 0.97
N LEU A 393 -11.98 -21.42 2.09
CA LEU A 393 -11.95 -20.33 3.06
C LEU A 393 -10.65 -19.52 2.95
N ARG A 394 -10.75 -18.21 3.15
CA ARG A 394 -9.62 -17.28 3.34
C ARG A 394 -9.73 -16.66 4.72
N VAL A 395 -8.63 -16.61 5.44
CA VAL A 395 -8.56 -16.00 6.77
C VAL A 395 -7.78 -14.72 6.68
N ILE A 396 -8.38 -13.64 7.16
CA ILE A 396 -7.73 -12.35 7.38
C ILE A 396 -7.55 -12.21 8.89
N ASN A 397 -6.31 -12.01 9.31
CA ASN A 397 -5.96 -11.80 10.69
C ASN A 397 -5.81 -10.30 11.00
N LEU A 398 -6.70 -9.79 11.85
CA LEU A 398 -6.70 -8.41 12.37
C LEU A 398 -6.28 -8.37 13.85
N SER A 399 -5.83 -9.49 14.40
CA SER A 399 -5.54 -9.63 15.83
C SER A 399 -4.33 -8.81 16.25
N ARG A 400 -4.34 -8.33 17.51
CA ARG A 400 -3.22 -7.61 18.13
C ARG A 400 -3.12 -7.99 19.60
N GLY A 401 -2.03 -8.67 19.96
CA GLY A 401 -1.81 -9.17 21.32
C GLY A 401 -2.97 -10.07 21.76
N PHE A 402 -3.71 -9.65 22.77
CA PHE A 402 -4.86 -10.39 23.31
C PHE A 402 -6.20 -10.05 22.63
N ASP A 403 -6.30 -8.97 21.84
CA ASP A 403 -7.52 -8.68 21.06
C ASP A 403 -7.50 -9.53 19.78
N LEU A 404 -8.13 -10.70 19.85
CA LEU A 404 -8.29 -11.57 18.69
C LEU A 404 -9.43 -11.05 17.81
N GLU A 405 -9.12 -10.77 16.55
CA GLU A 405 -10.11 -10.42 15.53
C GLU A 405 -9.73 -11.09 14.20
N LEU A 406 -10.67 -11.86 13.64
CA LEU A 406 -10.51 -12.58 12.38
C LEU A 406 -11.68 -12.29 11.47
N ILE A 407 -11.42 -12.23 10.17
CA ILE A 407 -12.46 -12.30 9.13
C ILE A 407 -12.21 -13.57 8.33
N VAL A 408 -13.23 -14.43 8.23
CA VAL A 408 -13.18 -15.64 7.42
C VAL A 408 -14.12 -15.47 6.24
N VAL A 409 -13.57 -15.54 5.03
CA VAL A 409 -14.28 -15.32 3.77
C VAL A 409 -14.42 -16.63 3.03
N ASN A 410 -15.65 -17.01 2.68
CA ASN A 410 -15.93 -18.13 1.80
C ASN A 410 -15.91 -17.65 0.34
N VAL A 411 -14.90 -18.07 -0.41
CA VAL A 411 -14.74 -17.67 -1.82
C VAL A 411 -15.56 -18.54 -2.78
N THR A 412 -16.11 -19.65 -2.30
CA THR A 412 -16.89 -20.61 -3.08
C THR A 412 -18.37 -20.23 -3.14
N LYS A 413 -19.16 -20.95 -3.94
CA LYS A 413 -20.62 -20.74 -4.04
C LYS A 413 -21.41 -21.54 -3.02
N ASP A 414 -20.81 -22.57 -2.44
CA ASP A 414 -21.46 -23.48 -1.53
C ASP A 414 -21.21 -23.05 -0.08
N ASP A 415 -22.12 -23.39 0.81
CA ASP A 415 -21.96 -23.12 2.23
C ASP A 415 -20.87 -24.04 2.81
N ILE A 416 -19.94 -23.48 3.58
CA ILE A 416 -18.81 -24.22 4.14
C ILE A 416 -18.85 -24.15 5.67
N PRO A 417 -18.79 -25.29 6.38
CA PRO A 417 -18.64 -25.29 7.83
C PRO A 417 -17.26 -24.76 8.22
N LEU A 418 -17.22 -23.89 9.22
CA LEU A 418 -15.99 -23.33 9.77
C LEU A 418 -15.30 -24.39 10.63
N ALA A 419 -14.34 -25.07 10.02
CA ALA A 419 -13.42 -25.98 10.69
C ALA A 419 -11.97 -25.50 10.53
N TRP A 420 -11.12 -25.87 11.48
CA TRP A 420 -9.74 -25.42 11.57
C TRP A 420 -8.77 -26.60 11.49
N GLU A 421 -7.74 -26.49 10.66
CA GLU A 421 -6.53 -27.31 10.79
C GLU A 421 -5.67 -26.81 11.95
N THR A 422 -5.59 -25.49 12.11
CA THR A 422 -4.91 -24.83 13.22
C THR A 422 -5.87 -23.83 13.83
N SER A 423 -6.28 -24.09 15.08
CA SER A 423 -7.28 -23.28 15.79
C SER A 423 -6.76 -21.86 16.05
N PRO A 424 -7.63 -20.82 15.98
CA PRO A 424 -7.30 -19.46 16.39
C PRO A 424 -6.90 -19.32 17.86
N GLY A 425 -7.25 -20.30 18.71
CA GLY A 425 -7.14 -20.18 20.15
C GLY A 425 -8.19 -19.21 20.73
N GLY A 426 -8.56 -19.42 22.00
CA GLY A 426 -9.56 -18.61 22.69
C GLY A 426 -11.00 -18.80 22.20
N ASP A 427 -11.94 -18.28 22.97
CA ASP A 427 -13.37 -18.28 22.62
C ASP A 427 -13.71 -17.05 21.79
N LEU A 428 -14.15 -17.27 20.54
CA LEU A 428 -14.54 -16.22 19.60
C LEU A 428 -16.06 -16.17 19.45
N THR A 429 -16.63 -14.97 19.51
CA THR A 429 -17.99 -14.70 19.06
C THR A 429 -17.97 -14.43 17.57
N TRP A 430 -18.85 -15.12 16.83
CA TRP A 430 -18.94 -15.02 15.37
C TRP A 430 -20.14 -14.17 14.95
N ASN A 431 -19.89 -13.17 14.11
CA ASN A 431 -20.93 -12.35 13.49
C ASN A 431 -20.92 -12.52 11.97
N GLY A 432 -22.12 -12.56 11.38
CA GLY A 432 -22.31 -12.66 9.93
C GLY A 432 -22.07 -11.32 9.24
N ALA A 433 -22.21 -11.32 7.92
CA ALA A 433 -22.03 -10.12 7.10
C ALA A 433 -23.00 -8.98 7.42
N THR A 434 -24.14 -9.26 8.07
CA THR A 434 -25.10 -8.25 8.53
C THR A 434 -24.95 -7.91 10.02
N TRP A 435 -23.85 -8.35 10.64
CA TRP A 435 -23.48 -8.14 12.05
C TRP A 435 -24.38 -8.87 13.07
N GLU A 436 -25.26 -9.73 12.59
CA GLU A 436 -26.00 -10.68 13.40
C GLU A 436 -25.06 -11.73 13.99
N THR A 437 -25.28 -12.14 15.24
CA THR A 437 -24.55 -13.27 15.82
C THR A 437 -24.92 -14.54 15.05
N VAL A 438 -23.90 -15.24 14.54
CA VAL A 438 -24.12 -16.50 13.81
C VAL A 438 -24.43 -17.60 14.81
N ALA A 439 -25.65 -18.12 14.75
CA ALA A 439 -26.03 -19.26 15.55
C ALA A 439 -25.32 -20.53 15.05
N TYR A 440 -24.83 -21.34 15.99
CA TYR A 440 -24.30 -22.67 15.70
C TYR A 440 -25.43 -23.55 15.10
N ARG A 441 -25.32 -23.91 13.82
CA ARG A 441 -26.25 -24.87 13.19
C ARG A 441 -25.66 -26.27 13.33
N GLY A 442 -26.28 -27.12 14.14
CA GLY A 442 -25.78 -28.47 14.39
C GLY A 442 -24.45 -28.52 15.16
N GLY A 443 -24.08 -27.45 15.88
CA GLY A 443 -22.82 -27.35 16.62
C GLY A 443 -21.68 -26.69 15.85
N GLU A 444 -21.90 -26.26 14.61
CA GLU A 444 -20.88 -25.64 13.75
C GLU A 444 -21.32 -24.25 13.24
N VAL A 445 -20.34 -23.37 13.00
CA VAL A 445 -20.56 -22.08 12.33
C VAL A 445 -20.53 -22.32 10.82
N LEU A 446 -21.64 -22.09 10.12
CA LEU A 446 -21.72 -22.25 8.67
C LEU A 446 -21.49 -20.90 7.98
N ILE A 447 -20.55 -20.82 7.05
CA ILE A 447 -20.25 -19.60 6.29
C ILE A 447 -20.90 -19.70 4.91
N PRO A 448 -21.92 -18.86 4.60
CA PRO A 448 -22.60 -18.94 3.32
C PRO A 448 -21.67 -18.72 2.12
N GLY A 449 -22.03 -19.32 0.99
CA GLY A 449 -21.32 -19.11 -0.27
C GLY A 449 -21.14 -17.63 -0.60
N ARG A 450 -19.92 -17.23 -0.98
CA ARG A 450 -19.53 -15.85 -1.31
C ARG A 450 -19.85 -14.83 -0.21
N SER A 451 -19.82 -15.28 1.04
CA SER A 451 -20.05 -14.46 2.23
C SER A 451 -18.86 -14.54 3.18
N TRP A 452 -18.97 -13.91 4.34
CA TRP A 452 -17.94 -13.87 5.35
C TRP A 452 -18.53 -13.80 6.75
N VAL A 453 -17.72 -14.19 7.72
CA VAL A 453 -17.99 -14.05 9.15
C VAL A 453 -16.82 -13.36 9.83
N ARG A 454 -17.09 -12.60 10.89
CA ARG A 454 -16.08 -12.01 11.77
C ARG A 454 -16.08 -12.74 13.10
N GLY A 455 -14.93 -13.23 13.53
CA GLY A 455 -14.70 -13.75 14.86
C GLY A 455 -14.00 -12.70 15.71
N ARG A 456 -14.48 -12.45 16.93
CA ARG A 456 -13.79 -11.59 17.91
C ARG A 456 -13.74 -12.25 19.27
N SER A 457 -12.62 -12.09 19.98
CA SER A 457 -12.51 -12.52 21.37
C SER A 457 -13.66 -11.96 22.22
N VAL A 458 -14.23 -12.81 23.08
CA VAL A 458 -15.11 -12.33 24.13
C VAL A 458 -14.24 -11.50 25.07
N GLN A 459 -14.45 -10.18 25.13
CA GLN A 459 -13.83 -9.38 26.18
C GLN A 459 -14.32 -9.94 27.51
N GLY A 460 -13.46 -10.71 28.19
CA GLY A 460 -13.63 -10.94 29.61
C GLY A 460 -13.69 -9.55 30.24
N GLY A 461 -14.82 -9.22 30.86
CA GLY A 461 -14.91 -8.02 31.68
C GLY A 461 -13.67 -7.99 32.56
N GLY A 462 -12.89 -6.92 32.45
CA GLY A 462 -11.66 -6.80 33.22
C GLY A 462 -11.96 -7.19 34.66
N GLN A 463 -11.26 -8.20 35.17
CA GLN A 463 -11.00 -8.21 36.59
C GLN A 463 -10.30 -6.87 36.86
N GLN A 464 -11.06 -5.92 37.40
CA GLN A 464 -10.53 -4.99 38.37
C GLN A 464 -9.78 -5.87 39.36
N VAL A 465 -8.46 -5.90 39.21
CA VAL A 465 -7.59 -6.26 40.32
C VAL A 465 -7.68 -5.06 41.24
N ASP A 466 -8.67 -5.10 42.13
CA ASP A 466 -8.68 -4.27 43.32
C ASP A 466 -7.53 -4.71 44.23
N ALA A 467 -6.85 -3.71 44.79
CA ALA A 467 -5.70 -3.70 45.71
C ALA A 467 -4.30 -3.70 45.08
#